data_AF-A0A2G4I5A9-F1
#
_entry.id   AF-A0A2G4I5A9-F1
#
_cell.length_a   1.000
_cell.length_b   1.000
_cell.length_c   1.000
_cell.angle_alpha   90.00
_cell.angle_beta   90.00
_cell.angle_gamma   90.00
#
_symmetry.space_group_name_H-M   'P 1'
#
loop_
_entity.id
_entity.type
_entity.pdbx_description
1 polymer ?
#
loop_
_entity_poly.entity_id
_entity_poly.type
_entity_poly.pdbx_seq_one_letter_code
_entity_poly.pdbx_strand_id
1 'polypeptide(L)'
;MVKQLRAARPNTPIVLVEDRRFTNEWITPAKKKFHDDNHAALRAAYEQLKKEGVAKLHYIAGDHLYGDDTEGATDASHANDLGFMRQADIFEPVLRAALK
;
A
#
# COMPACT_ATOMS: atom_id res chain seq x y z
N MET A 1 7.17 0.28 -14.71
CA MET A 1 7.89 0.46 -13.43
C MET A 1 8.48 -0.85 -12.88
N VAL A 2 7.71 -1.79 -12.29
CA VAL A 2 8.28 -2.99 -11.62
C VAL A 2 9.24 -3.79 -12.49
N LYS A 3 8.89 -4.06 -13.76
CA LYS A 3 9.76 -4.78 -14.70
C LYS A 3 11.10 -4.06 -14.95
N GLN A 4 11.09 -2.73 -15.01
CA GLN A 4 12.30 -1.92 -15.16
C GLN A 4 13.19 -2.01 -13.91
N LEU A 5 12.59 -1.92 -12.72
CA LEU A 5 13.31 -2.11 -11.45
C LEU A 5 13.91 -3.51 -11.37
N ARG A 6 13.16 -4.55 -11.75
CA ARG A 6 13.65 -5.94 -11.73
C ARG A 6 14.80 -6.15 -12.74
N ALA A 7 14.74 -5.54 -13.92
CA ALA A 7 15.84 -5.59 -14.89
C ALA A 7 17.12 -4.92 -14.37
N ALA A 8 17.00 -3.76 -13.71
CA ALA A 8 18.14 -3.04 -13.17
C ALA A 8 18.65 -3.59 -11.82
N ARG A 9 17.77 -4.22 -11.04
CA ARG A 9 18.02 -4.73 -9.68
C ARG A 9 17.41 -6.14 -9.50
N PRO A 10 18.05 -7.19 -10.08
CA PRO A 10 17.45 -8.53 -10.18
C PRO A 10 17.05 -9.15 -8.85
N ASN A 11 17.78 -8.86 -7.76
CA ASN A 11 17.61 -9.53 -6.47
C ASN A 11 16.99 -8.65 -5.38
N THR A 12 16.74 -7.37 -5.65
CA THR A 12 16.21 -6.43 -4.66
C THR A 12 14.73 -6.74 -4.41
N PRO A 13 14.30 -6.91 -3.15
CA PRO A 13 12.88 -7.04 -2.81
C PRO A 13 12.09 -5.81 -3.27
N ILE A 14 10.88 -6.01 -3.78
CA ILE A 14 9.99 -4.93 -4.17
C ILE A 14 8.70 -5.09 -3.36
N VAL A 15 8.31 -4.04 -2.64
CA VAL A 15 7.05 -3.99 -1.90
C VAL A 15 6.13 -3.03 -2.64
N LEU A 16 4.98 -3.53 -3.10
CA LEU A 16 3.91 -2.69 -3.61
C LEU A 16 2.98 -2.35 -2.45
N VAL A 17 2.69 -1.07 -2.30
CA VAL A 17 1.83 -0.57 -1.22
C VAL A 17 0.67 0.15 -1.87
N GLU A 18 -0.55 -0.24 -1.52
CA GLU A 18 -1.75 0.55 -1.86
C GLU A 18 -1.66 1.94 -1.22
N ASP A 19 -2.32 2.91 -1.83
CA ASP A 19 -2.48 4.21 -1.20
C ASP A 19 -3.38 4.09 0.04
N ARG A 20 -3.10 4.89 1.06
CA ARG A 20 -4.01 5.05 2.20
C ARG A 20 -5.38 5.55 1.75
N ARG A 21 -6.44 5.06 2.39
CA ARG A 21 -7.78 5.65 2.28
C ARG A 21 -7.82 7.03 2.93
N PHE A 22 -8.62 7.93 2.37
CA PHE A 22 -8.90 9.19 3.05
C PHE A 22 -9.74 8.94 4.30
N THR A 23 -9.35 9.53 5.43
CA THR A 23 -10.02 9.24 6.71
C THR A 23 -11.48 9.73 6.75
N ASN A 24 -11.85 10.64 5.86
CA ASN A 24 -13.22 11.13 5.69
C ASN A 24 -13.97 10.46 4.52
N GLU A 25 -13.48 9.37 3.95
CA GLU A 25 -14.10 8.80 2.74
C GLU A 25 -15.55 8.32 2.94
N TRP A 26 -15.95 8.04 4.18
CA TRP A 26 -17.31 7.65 4.57
C TRP A 26 -18.36 8.75 4.32
N ILE A 27 -17.95 10.02 4.25
CA ILE A 27 -18.80 11.15 3.82
C ILE A 27 -18.47 11.66 2.41
N THR A 28 -17.47 11.11 1.75
CA THR A 28 -17.10 11.48 0.37
C THR A 28 -17.08 10.24 -0.54
N PRO A 29 -18.25 9.77 -1.02
CA PRO A 29 -18.35 8.53 -1.79
C PRO A 29 -17.47 8.49 -3.05
N ALA A 30 -17.23 9.65 -3.66
CA ALA A 30 -16.34 9.77 -4.81
C ALA A 30 -14.87 9.43 -4.45
N LYS A 31 -14.41 9.79 -3.24
CA LYS A 31 -13.07 9.44 -2.75
C LYS A 31 -12.99 7.97 -2.37
N LYS A 32 -14.03 7.42 -1.75
CA LYS A 32 -14.12 5.98 -1.50
C LYS A 32 -13.98 5.19 -2.80
N LYS A 33 -14.76 5.55 -3.83
CA LYS A 33 -14.68 4.90 -5.15
C LYS A 33 -13.30 5.04 -5.77
N PHE A 34 -12.69 6.22 -5.68
CA PHE A 34 -11.34 6.46 -6.20
C PHE A 34 -10.31 5.50 -5.57
N HIS A 35 -10.34 5.31 -4.25
CA HIS A 35 -9.46 4.36 -3.58
C HIS A 35 -9.78 2.91 -3.94
N ASP A 36 -11.07 2.53 -3.96
CA ASP A 36 -11.50 1.18 -4.37
C ASP A 36 -10.98 0.82 -5.78
N ASP A 37 -11.09 1.75 -6.73
CA ASP A 37 -10.61 1.55 -8.11
C ASP A 37 -9.07 1.44 -8.16
N ASN A 38 -8.35 2.30 -7.44
CA ASN A 38 -6.88 2.28 -7.38
C ASN A 38 -6.34 1.00 -6.74
N HIS A 39 -6.92 0.58 -5.62
CA HIS A 39 -6.58 -0.65 -4.91
C HIS A 39 -6.82 -1.86 -5.80
N ALA A 40 -7.98 -1.94 -6.45
CA ALA A 40 -8.28 -3.01 -7.39
C ALA A 40 -7.27 -3.07 -8.55
N ALA A 41 -6.90 -1.91 -9.12
CA ALA A 41 -5.92 -1.84 -10.20
C ALA A 41 -4.51 -2.28 -9.75
N LEU A 42 -4.05 -1.82 -8.59
CA LEU A 42 -2.74 -2.21 -8.05
C LEU A 42 -2.72 -3.71 -7.70
N ARG A 43 -3.80 -4.22 -7.12
CA ARG A 43 -3.93 -5.65 -6.78
C ARG A 43 -3.91 -6.51 -8.04
N ALA A 44 -4.65 -6.13 -9.09
CA ALA A 44 -4.63 -6.83 -10.37
C ALA A 44 -3.22 -6.85 -10.97
N ALA A 45 -2.49 -5.73 -10.93
CA ALA A 45 -1.10 -5.67 -11.39
C ALA A 45 -0.17 -6.56 -10.55
N TYR A 46 -0.32 -6.57 -9.23
CA TYR A 46 0.45 -7.44 -8.34
C TYR A 46 0.22 -8.93 -8.65
N GLU A 47 -1.04 -9.36 -8.79
CA GLU A 47 -1.35 -10.76 -9.12
C GLU A 47 -0.85 -11.14 -10.51
N GLN A 48 -0.91 -10.23 -11.49
CA GLN A 48 -0.33 -10.46 -12.81
C GLN A 48 1.20 -10.65 -12.73
N LEU A 49 1.91 -9.79 -11.99
CA LEU A 49 3.36 -9.93 -11.80
C LEU A 49 3.73 -11.23 -11.10
N LYS A 50 2.91 -11.70 -10.15
CA LYS A 50 3.10 -13.02 -9.53
C LYS A 50 2.92 -14.16 -10.53
N LYS A 51 1.88 -14.11 -11.38
CA LYS A 51 1.66 -15.11 -12.45
C LYS A 51 2.81 -15.15 -13.44
N GLU A 52 3.42 -14.00 -13.71
CA GLU A 52 4.62 -13.87 -14.55
C GLU A 52 5.91 -14.34 -13.85
N GLY A 53 5.85 -14.80 -12.60
CA GLY A 53 7.00 -15.33 -11.86
C GLY A 53 7.96 -14.27 -11.33
N VAL A 54 7.52 -13.02 -11.17
CA VAL A 54 8.35 -11.97 -10.57
C VAL A 54 8.63 -12.30 -9.10
N ALA A 55 9.86 -12.73 -8.83
CA ALA A 55 10.31 -13.11 -7.48
C ALA A 55 10.46 -11.89 -6.54
N LYS A 56 10.50 -12.18 -5.23
CA LYS A 56 10.70 -11.20 -4.14
C LYS A 56 9.77 -9.99 -4.22
N LEU A 57 8.50 -10.27 -4.49
CA LEU A 57 7.44 -9.27 -4.62
C LEU A 57 6.47 -9.38 -3.45
N HIS A 58 6.34 -8.31 -2.69
CA HIS A 58 5.50 -8.21 -1.50
C HIS A 58 4.38 -7.20 -1.72
N TYR A 59 3.35 -7.25 -0.87
CA TYR A 59 2.18 -6.40 -0.96
C TYR A 59 1.76 -5.90 0.41
N ILE A 60 1.37 -4.64 0.50
CA ILE A 60 0.73 -4.03 1.67
C ILE A 60 -0.60 -3.44 1.23
N ALA A 61 -1.67 -3.85 1.90
CA ALA A 61 -3.01 -3.31 1.68
C ALA A 61 -3.17 -1.94 2.35
N GLY A 62 -4.00 -1.08 1.76
CA GLY A 62 -4.13 0.34 2.09
C GLY A 62 -5.15 0.66 3.17
N ASP A 63 -6.12 -0.24 3.37
CA ASP A 63 -7.34 0.00 4.17
C ASP A 63 -7.05 0.42 5.61
N HIS A 64 -6.08 -0.24 6.25
CA HIS A 64 -5.77 -0.06 7.67
C HIS A 64 -4.56 0.85 7.92
N LEU A 65 -3.98 1.45 6.87
CA LEU A 65 -2.73 2.23 7.00
C LEU A 65 -2.86 3.40 8.00
N TYR A 66 -4.04 3.99 8.14
CA TYR A 66 -4.30 5.07 9.11
C TYR A 66 -5.14 4.61 10.31
N GLY A 67 -5.37 3.31 10.46
CA GLY A 67 -6.31 2.74 11.43
C GLY A 67 -7.77 2.91 11.00
N ASP A 68 -8.68 2.45 11.86
CA ASP A 68 -10.10 2.28 11.53
C ASP A 68 -11.02 3.33 12.19
N ASP A 69 -10.44 4.31 12.87
CA ASP A 69 -11.14 5.33 13.69
C ASP A 69 -11.20 6.71 13.05
N THR A 70 -10.66 6.88 11.84
CA THR A 70 -10.58 8.14 11.09
C THR A 70 -9.63 9.21 11.65
N GLU A 71 -8.84 8.90 12.68
CA GLU A 71 -7.97 9.86 13.39
C GLU A 71 -6.54 9.92 12.83
N GLY A 72 -6.19 9.08 11.85
CA GLY A 72 -4.80 8.94 11.38
C GLY A 72 -4.27 10.03 10.45
N ALA A 73 -5.05 11.08 10.14
CA ALA A 73 -4.64 12.14 9.20
C ALA A 73 -5.08 13.53 9.66
N THR A 74 -4.26 14.54 9.39
CA THR A 74 -4.52 15.94 9.76
C THR A 74 -5.57 16.60 8.87
N ASP A 75 -5.55 16.29 7.57
CA ASP A 75 -6.39 16.91 6.54
C ASP A 75 -7.16 15.86 5.71
N ALA A 76 -7.37 14.70 6.32
CA ALA A 76 -7.87 13.47 5.72
C ALA A 76 -6.94 12.74 4.74
N SER A 77 -5.82 13.33 4.29
CA SER A 77 -4.92 12.71 3.30
C SER A 77 -3.51 12.47 3.81
N HIS A 78 -2.97 13.42 4.57
CA HIS A 78 -1.61 13.38 5.08
C HIS A 78 -1.61 12.89 6.53
N ALA A 79 -0.80 11.87 6.80
CA ALA A 79 -0.73 11.24 8.11
C ALA A 79 -0.30 12.27 9.18
N ASN A 80 -0.92 12.20 10.35
CA ASN A 80 -0.32 12.76 11.56
C ASN A 80 0.60 11.72 12.21
N ASP A 81 1.16 12.03 13.38
CA ASP A 81 2.09 11.13 14.08
C ASP A 81 1.46 9.77 14.41
N LEU A 82 0.18 9.75 14.81
CA LEU A 82 -0.57 8.52 15.06
C LEU A 82 -0.74 7.69 13.78
N GLY A 83 -1.07 8.35 12.66
CA GLY A 83 -1.15 7.71 11.35
C GLY A 83 0.18 7.10 10.89
N PHE A 84 1.29 7.82 11.05
CA PHE A 84 2.61 7.29 10.72
C PHE A 84 3.02 6.13 11.61
N MET A 85 2.72 6.18 12.91
CA MET A 85 2.96 5.06 13.83
C MET A 85 2.20 3.80 13.38
N ARG A 86 0.91 3.94 13.05
CA ARG A 86 0.08 2.81 12.55
C ARG A 86 0.59 2.27 11.21
N GLN A 87 1.01 3.14 10.30
CA GLN A 87 1.65 2.71 9.06
C GLN A 87 2.92 1.90 9.35
N ALA A 88 3.76 2.34 10.29
CA ALA A 88 4.97 1.64 10.65
C ALA A 88 4.68 0.22 11.17
N ASP A 89 3.66 0.05 12.02
CA ASP A 89 3.24 -1.26 12.54
C ASP A 89 2.80 -2.23 11.43
N ILE A 90 2.22 -1.72 10.34
CA ILE A 90 1.81 -2.53 9.18
C ILE A 90 3.01 -2.83 8.26
N PHE A 91 3.89 -1.85 8.05
CA PHE A 91 5.03 -1.98 7.15
C PHE A 91 6.11 -2.89 7.73
N GLU A 92 6.39 -2.76 9.02
CA GLU A 92 7.48 -3.43 9.73
C GLU A 92 7.55 -4.94 9.46
N PRO A 93 6.47 -5.74 9.64
CA PRO A 93 6.55 -7.18 9.47
C PRO A 93 6.79 -7.57 8.01
N VAL A 94 6.26 -6.80 7.05
CA VAL A 94 6.46 -7.04 5.62
C VAL A 94 7.88 -6.70 5.20
N LEU A 95 8.42 -5.57 5.67
CA LEU A 95 9.80 -5.17 5.42
C LEU A 95 10.78 -6.16 6.05
N ARG A 96 10.51 -6.60 7.28
CA ARG A 96 11.31 -7.64 7.96
C ARG A 96 11.31 -8.95 7.19
N ALA A 97 10.19 -9.36 6.62
CA ALA A 97 10.11 -10.56 5.78
C ALA A 97 10.81 -10.37 4.42
N ALA A 98 10.74 -9.17 3.84
CA ALA A 98 11.35 -8.87 2.55
C ALA A 98 12.87 -8.76 2.59
N LEU A 99 13.44 -8.29 3.70
CA LEU A 99 14.87 -8.02 3.87
C LEU A 99 15.69 -9.19 4.43
N LYS A 100 15.03 -10.28 4.84
CA LYS A 100 15.69 -11.53 5.21
C LYS A 100 16.09 -12.32 3.96
#